data_AF-A0A5K1ETM8-F1
#
_entry.id   AF-A0A5K1ETM8-F1
#
_cell.length_a   1.000
_cell.length_b   1.000
_cell.length_c   1.000
_cell.angle_alpha   90.00
_cell.angle_beta   90.00
_cell.angle_gamma   90.00
#
_symmetry.space_group_name_H-M   'P 1'
#
loop_
_entity.id
_entity.type
_entity.pdbx_description
1 polymer ?
#
loop_
_entity_poly.entity_id
_entity_poly.type
_entity_poly.pdbx_seq_one_letter_code
_entity_poly.pdbx_strand_id
1 'polypeptide(L)'
;LVKFLTPENGLQGHWDPYPIDMEFGPPCMVISAIGISKPGSLEGQNTRQCSTHLHQLHVCLPSTRQKTRLLYRMSFDFAPFLQHLPFMQILWRHFAEKA
;
A
#
# COMPACT_ATOMS: atom_id res chain seq x y z
N LEU A 1 22.94 -5.45 -29.46
CA LEU A 1 22.00 -4.73 -28.57
C LEU A 1 20.78 -5.62 -28.39
N VAL A 2 20.65 -6.31 -27.26
CA VAL A 2 19.52 -7.22 -27.01
C VAL A 2 18.34 -6.36 -26.54
N LYS A 3 17.25 -6.38 -27.30
CA LYS A 3 16.05 -5.60 -27.01
C LYS A 3 15.16 -6.45 -26.11
N PHE A 4 15.09 -6.13 -24.83
CA PHE A 4 14.14 -6.76 -23.91
C PHE A 4 12.72 -6.36 -24.33
N LEU A 5 11.92 -7.34 -24.78
CA LEU A 5 10.50 -7.18 -25.11
C LEU A 5 9.65 -7.37 -23.85
N THR A 6 9.97 -6.65 -22.78
CA THR A 6 9.07 -6.61 -21.62
C THR A 6 8.04 -5.52 -21.91
N PRO A 7 6.73 -5.84 -22.01
CA PRO A 7 5.73 -4.81 -22.17
C PRO A 7 5.74 -3.92 -20.93
N GLU A 8 6.03 -2.63 -21.11
CA GLU A 8 6.01 -1.61 -20.05
C GLU A 8 4.64 -1.56 -19.34
N ASN A 9 3.59 -2.00 -20.05
CA ASN A 9 2.22 -2.15 -19.56
C ASN A 9 2.03 -3.28 -18.54
N GLY A 10 2.94 -4.26 -18.44
CA GLY A 10 2.84 -5.34 -17.45
C GLY A 10 3.04 -4.88 -16.01
N LEU A 11 3.63 -3.70 -15.81
CA LEU A 11 3.85 -3.07 -14.50
C LEU A 11 2.88 -1.92 -14.20
N GLN A 12 2.12 -1.45 -15.20
CA GLN A 12 1.05 -0.47 -15.00
C GLN A 12 -0.29 -1.21 -14.85
N GLY A 13 -0.48 -1.82 -13.69
CA GLY A 13 -1.81 -2.25 -13.25
C GLY A 13 -2.59 -1.05 -12.72
N HIS A 14 -3.76 -0.77 -13.29
CA HIS A 14 -4.78 -0.01 -12.56
C HIS A 14 -5.24 -0.90 -11.41
N TRP A 15 -4.70 -0.65 -10.22
CA TRP A 15 -5.13 -1.32 -9.00
C TRP A 15 -6.44 -0.67 -8.58
N ASP A 16 -7.57 -1.17 -9.07
CA ASP A 16 -8.88 -0.78 -8.53
C ASP A 16 -8.94 -1.29 -7.08
N PRO A 17 -8.94 -0.40 -6.07
CA PRO A 17 -8.81 -0.81 -4.69
C PRO A 17 -10.15 -1.34 -4.18
N TYR A 18 -10.47 -2.60 -4.44
CA TYR A 18 -11.64 -3.25 -3.84
C TYR A 18 -11.41 -4.74 -3.62
N PRO A 19 -11.87 -5.29 -2.48
CA PRO A 19 -12.56 -4.65 -1.34
C PRO A 19 -11.62 -3.98 -0.30
N ILE A 20 -12.13 -2.95 0.41
CA ILE A 20 -11.42 -2.22 1.49
C ILE A 20 -12.22 -2.35 2.80
N ASP A 21 -11.58 -2.82 3.85
CA ASP A 21 -12.11 -2.76 5.22
C ASP A 21 -11.42 -1.62 5.95
N MET A 22 -12.20 -0.78 6.63
CA MET A 22 -11.69 0.30 7.48
C MET A 22 -12.29 0.20 8.88
N GLU A 23 -11.44 0.28 9.89
CA GLU A 23 -11.82 0.28 11.29
C GLU A 23 -11.21 1.49 12.01
N PHE A 24 -12.02 2.15 12.84
CA PHE A 24 -11.56 3.26 13.67
C PHE A 24 -11.13 2.73 15.04
N GLY A 25 -9.84 2.87 15.34
CA GLY A 25 -9.24 2.49 16.62
C GLY A 25 -9.05 3.70 17.55
N PRO A 26 -9.36 3.59 18.85
CA PRO A 26 -9.11 4.66 19.80
C PRO A 26 -7.64 4.67 20.31
N PRO A 27 -7.01 5.85 20.52
CA PRO A 27 -7.46 7.20 20.15
C PRO A 27 -6.98 7.62 18.75
N CYS A 28 -7.91 8.09 17.90
CA CYS A 28 -7.65 8.75 16.60
C CYS A 28 -6.78 7.93 15.61
N MET A 29 -7.01 6.62 15.55
CA MET A 29 -6.38 5.71 14.60
C MET A 29 -7.39 5.20 13.57
N VAL A 30 -6.95 5.02 12.34
CA VAL A 30 -7.68 4.30 11.29
C VAL A 30 -6.81 3.16 10.82
N ILE A 31 -7.32 1.95 10.94
CA ILE A 31 -6.71 0.73 10.43
C ILE A 31 -7.50 0.36 9.19
N SER A 32 -6.84 0.17 8.05
CA SER A 32 -7.47 -0.28 6.84
C SER A 32 -6.75 -1.47 6.23
N ALA A 33 -7.51 -2.38 5.64
CA ALA A 33 -7.00 -3.53 4.91
C ALA A 33 -7.58 -3.51 3.50
N ILE A 34 -6.70 -3.44 2.50
CA ILE A 34 -7.07 -3.45 1.09
C ILE A 34 -6.67 -4.82 0.52
N GLY A 35 -7.62 -5.53 -0.09
CA GLY A 35 -7.33 -6.74 -0.86
C GLY A 35 -6.74 -6.41 -2.24
N ILE A 36 -5.67 -7.09 -2.66
CA ILE A 36 -4.97 -6.84 -3.93
C ILE A 36 -5.05 -8.08 -4.85
N SER A 37 -6.19 -8.33 -5.48
CA SER A 37 -6.46 -9.61 -6.16
C SER A 37 -5.64 -9.84 -7.44
N LYS A 38 -5.46 -8.84 -8.31
CA LYS A 38 -4.62 -8.80 -9.54
C LYS A 38 -4.97 -7.52 -10.33
N PRO A 39 -4.10 -7.03 -11.22
CA PRO A 39 -4.47 -5.99 -12.19
C PRO A 39 -5.64 -6.45 -13.07
N GLY A 40 -6.78 -5.75 -13.01
CA GLY A 40 -7.92 -5.98 -13.91
C GLY A 40 -8.82 -7.19 -13.61
N SER A 41 -8.78 -7.80 -12.41
CA SER A 41 -9.72 -8.87 -12.05
C SER A 41 -10.15 -8.79 -10.59
N LEU A 42 -11.46 -8.58 -10.37
CA LEU A 42 -12.12 -8.63 -9.07
C LEU A 42 -12.29 -10.11 -8.65
N GLU A 43 -11.32 -10.68 -7.95
CA GLU A 43 -11.53 -11.94 -7.23
C GLU A 43 -11.81 -11.63 -5.76
N GLY A 44 -13.09 -11.67 -5.38
CA GLY A 44 -13.56 -11.55 -4.01
C GLY A 44 -14.47 -10.35 -3.75
N GLN A 45 -15.62 -10.59 -3.11
CA GLN A 45 -16.53 -9.52 -2.66
C GLN A 45 -16.09 -8.91 -1.32
N ASN A 46 -15.22 -9.60 -0.58
CA ASN A 46 -14.81 -9.23 0.78
C ASN A 46 -13.29 -9.35 0.95
N THR A 47 -12.67 -8.44 1.70
CA THR A 47 -11.21 -8.40 1.99
C THR A 47 -10.67 -9.72 2.48
N ARG A 48 -11.46 -10.46 3.27
CA ARG A 48 -11.09 -11.78 3.83
C ARG A 48 -10.92 -12.86 2.78
N GLN A 49 -11.45 -12.65 1.57
CA GLN A 49 -11.35 -13.60 0.46
C GLN A 49 -10.11 -13.36 -0.40
N CYS A 50 -9.46 -12.20 -0.28
CA CYS A 50 -8.22 -11.92 -0.97
C CYS A 50 -7.06 -12.65 -0.26
N SER A 51 -6.08 -13.15 -1.02
CA SER A 51 -4.87 -13.80 -0.48
C SER A 51 -3.72 -12.83 -0.20
N THR A 52 -3.85 -11.62 -0.73
CA THR A 52 -2.85 -10.57 -0.76
C THR A 52 -3.45 -9.30 -0.18
N HIS A 53 -2.85 -8.78 0.89
CA HIS A 53 -3.36 -7.62 1.60
C HIS A 53 -2.34 -6.51 1.69
N LEU A 54 -2.87 -5.29 1.64
CA LEU A 54 -2.18 -4.06 1.96
C LEU A 54 -2.82 -3.48 3.22
N HIS A 55 -2.08 -3.57 4.33
CA HIS A 55 -2.48 -3.00 5.61
C HIS A 55 -2.01 -1.55 5.69
N GLN A 56 -2.93 -0.65 5.96
CA GLN A 56 -2.65 0.77 6.18
C GLN A 56 -3.01 1.12 7.61
N LEU A 57 -2.16 1.95 8.21
CA LEU A 57 -2.37 2.52 9.52
C LEU A 57 -2.19 4.03 9.43
N HIS A 58 -3.26 4.76 9.72
CA HIS A 58 -3.26 6.21 9.84
C HIS A 58 -3.47 6.58 11.30
N VAL A 59 -2.55 7.33 11.90
CA VAL A 59 -2.68 7.82 13.27
C VAL A 59 -2.56 9.32 13.30
N CYS A 60 -3.59 9.98 13.82
CA CYS A 60 -3.60 11.43 14.05
C CYS A 60 -3.09 11.71 15.46
N LEU A 61 -1.90 12.29 15.56
CA LEU A 61 -1.28 12.67 16.84
C LEU A 61 -1.23 14.19 17.00
N PRO A 62 -1.46 14.72 18.21
CA PRO A 62 -1.17 16.12 18.49
C PRO A 62 0.34 16.36 18.42
N SER A 63 0.78 17.40 17.70
CA SER A 63 2.20 17.79 17.65
C SER A 63 2.47 19.05 18.47
N THR A 64 1.71 20.12 18.24
CA THR A 64 1.78 21.37 19.01
C THR A 64 0.40 22.03 19.02
N ARG A 65 0.25 23.18 19.68
CA ARG A 65 -1.00 23.98 19.60
C ARG A 65 -1.36 24.21 18.13
N GLN A 66 -2.58 23.83 17.75
CA GLN A 66 -3.12 23.91 16.38
C GLN A 66 -2.34 23.12 15.30
N LYS A 67 -1.47 22.17 15.68
CA LYS A 67 -0.78 21.29 14.71
C LYS A 67 -1.00 19.83 15.03
N THR A 68 -1.45 19.08 14.02
CA THR A 68 -1.62 17.62 14.06
C THR A 68 -0.58 16.98 13.17
N ARG A 69 0.01 15.88 13.63
CA ARG A 69 0.89 15.02 12.84
C ARG A 69 0.10 13.80 12.40
N LEU A 70 0.11 13.53 11.11
CA LEU A 70 -0.42 12.29 10.57
C LEU A 70 0.74 11.30 10.44
N LEU A 71 0.67 10.19 11.16
CA LEU A 71 1.54 9.05 10.92
C LEU A 71 0.85 8.13 9.93
N TYR A 72 1.50 7.88 8.81
CA TYR A 72 1.04 6.96 7.78
C TYR A 72 2.02 5.79 7.68
N ARG A 73 1.49 4.58 7.81
CA ARG A 73 2.25 3.34 7.65
C ARG A 73 1.50 2.42 6.70
N MET A 74 2.23 1.89 5.73
CA MET A 74 1.78 0.87 4.78
C MET A 74 2.58 -0.40 4.98
N SER A 75 1.91 -1.54 4.96
CA SER A 75 2.52 -2.88 5.05
C SER A 75 1.89 -3.80 4.02
N PHE A 76 2.71 -4.58 3.32
CA PHE A 76 2.28 -5.51 2.27
C PHE A 76 2.59 -6.94 2.68
N ASP A 77 1.62 -7.85 2.56
CA ASP A 77 1.78 -9.25 2.98
C ASP A 77 2.27 -10.18 1.85
N PHE A 78 2.18 -9.73 0.59
CA PHE A 78 2.45 -10.54 -0.60
C PHE A 78 3.84 -10.32 -1.21
N ALA A 79 4.64 -9.46 -0.58
CA ALA A 79 5.91 -8.98 -1.11
C ALA A 79 7.08 -9.09 -0.10
N PRO A 80 7.26 -10.21 0.62
CA PRO A 80 8.32 -10.33 1.63
C PRO A 80 9.74 -10.23 1.04
N PHE A 81 9.90 -10.59 -0.24
CA PHE A 81 11.18 -10.46 -0.94
C PHE A 81 11.63 -9.00 -1.10
N LEU A 82 10.71 -8.05 -1.21
CA LEU A 82 11.04 -6.62 -1.33
C LEU A 82 11.75 -6.07 -0.09
N GLN A 83 11.62 -6.71 1.08
CA GLN A 83 12.37 -6.32 2.28
C GLN A 83 13.87 -6.63 2.18
N HIS A 84 14.26 -7.60 1.36
CA HIS A 84 15.63 -8.09 1.23
C HIS A 84 16.37 -7.45 0.05
N LEU A 85 15.69 -6.66 -0.78
CA LEU A 85 16.30 -5.98 -1.90
C LEU A 85 17.11 -4.77 -1.40
N PRO A 86 18.43 -4.73 -1.63
CA PRO A 86 19.25 -3.61 -1.20
C PRO A 86 18.83 -2.34 -1.93
N PHE A 87 18.92 -1.19 -1.23
CA PHE A 87 18.57 0.15 -1.73
C PHE A 87 17.07 0.42 -1.97
N MET A 88 16.16 -0.51 -1.63
CA MET A 88 14.73 -0.25 -1.70
C MET A 88 14.31 0.98 -0.90
N GLN A 89 14.96 1.25 0.23
CA GLN A 89 14.69 2.46 1.02
C GLN A 89 14.91 3.77 0.25
N ILE A 90 15.84 3.80 -0.71
CA ILE A 90 16.12 4.99 -1.53
C ILE A 90 15.01 5.17 -2.56
N LEU A 91 14.59 4.07 -3.20
CA LEU A 91 13.47 4.09 -4.15
C LEU A 91 12.18 4.54 -3.46
N TRP A 92 11.85 3.97 -2.30
CA TRP A 92 10.67 4.37 -1.54
C TRP A 92 10.72 5.84 -1.10
N ARG A 93 11.88 6.33 -0.64
CA ARG A 93 12.05 7.74 -0.30
C ARG A 93 11.86 8.65 -1.51
N HIS A 94 12.42 8.27 -2.66
CA HIS A 94 12.28 9.02 -3.90
C HIS A 94 10.82 9.15 -4.34
N PHE A 95 10.04 8.07 -4.23
CA PHE A 95 8.60 8.10 -4.51
C PHE A 95 7.83 8.94 -3.48
N ALA A 96 8.21 8.86 -2.20
CA ALA A 96 7.57 9.63 -1.13
C ALA A 96 7.83 11.14 -1.22
N GLU A 97 8.99 11.57 -1.74
CA GLU A 97 9.33 13.00 -1.91
C GLU A 97 8.73 13.61 -3.18
N LYS A 98 8.38 12.78 -4.18
CA LYS A 98 7.82 13.23 -5.46
C LYS A 98 6.29 13.24 -5.50
N ALA A 99 5.61 12.66 -4.51
CA ALA A 99 4.16 12.65 -4.37
C ALA A 99 3.67 13.87 -3.57
#